data_AF-A0A554IBT9-F1
#
_entry.id   AF-A0A554IBT9-F1
#
_cell.length_a   1.000
_cell.length_b   1.000
_cell.length_c   1.000
_cell.angle_alpha   90.00
_cell.angle_beta   90.00
_cell.angle_gamma   90.00
#
_symmetry.space_group_name_H-M   'P 1'
#
loop_
_entity.id
_entity.type
_entity.pdbx_description
1 polymer ?
#
loop_
_entity_poly.entity_id
_entity_poly.type
_entity_poly.pdbx_seq_one_letter_code
_entity_poly.pdbx_strand_id
1 'polypeptide(L)'
;MKPYVLKFIPKEDLGLFEKIKTAVTKMPDIDLGKDEEGEEIILSCHILARAVARLFSLKFVDGYFHPDHSHSWLLTPNGNIIDVYPVSVLGGPLFIHSSHSSPMRWLYKKENIFDGLFSKPSFRRSVRRVIKVLR
;
A
#
# COMPACT_ATOMS: atom_id res chain seq x y z
N MET A 1 -17.09 -18.98 8.44
CA MET A 1 -15.82 -19.68 8.71
C MET A 1 -14.76 -18.64 9.08
N LYS A 2 -14.03 -18.79 10.20
CA LYS A 2 -12.89 -17.91 10.51
C LYS A 2 -11.62 -18.50 9.89
N PRO A 3 -10.84 -17.75 9.09
CA PRO A 3 -9.59 -18.25 8.54
C PRO A 3 -8.63 -18.71 9.64
N TYR A 4 -8.04 -19.89 9.48
CA TYR A 4 -7.15 -20.49 10.48
C TYR A 4 -5.92 -19.61 10.78
N VAL A 5 -5.43 -18.90 9.77
CA VAL A 5 -4.27 -18.01 9.87
C VAL A 5 -4.44 -16.89 10.90
N LEU A 6 -5.68 -16.49 11.22
CA LEU A 6 -5.95 -15.44 12.21
C LEU A 6 -5.40 -15.77 13.60
N LYS A 7 -5.16 -17.05 13.91
CA LYS A 7 -4.56 -17.46 15.20
C LYS A 7 -3.09 -17.05 15.33
N PHE A 8 -2.40 -16.81 14.22
CA PHE A 8 -0.97 -16.48 14.18
C PHE A 8 -0.72 -14.98 13.95
N ILE A 9 -1.77 -14.19 13.77
CA ILE A 9 -1.66 -12.76 13.51
C ILE A 9 -1.93 -12.01 14.82
N PRO A 10 -0.99 -11.13 15.27
CA PRO A 10 -1.22 -10.26 16.42
C PRO A 10 -2.50 -9.43 16.26
N LYS A 11 -3.25 -9.26 17.35
CA LYS A 11 -4.52 -8.51 17.31
C LYS A 11 -4.31 -7.06 16.91
N GLU A 12 -3.16 -6.50 17.25
CA GLU A 12 -2.74 -5.14 16.94
C GLU A 12 -2.60 -4.94 15.42
N ASP A 13 -2.01 -5.92 14.73
CA ASP A 13 -1.87 -5.92 13.27
C ASP A 13 -3.22 -6.04 12.57
N LEU A 14 -4.12 -6.88 13.08
CA LEU A 14 -5.49 -6.98 12.56
C LEU A 14 -6.27 -5.67 12.77
N GLY A 15 -6.17 -5.08 13.96
CA GLY A 15 -6.81 -3.79 14.25
C GLY A 15 -6.26 -2.66 13.38
N LEU A 16 -4.96 -2.65 13.11
CA LEU A 16 -4.32 -1.73 12.19
C LEU A 16 -4.82 -1.92 10.76
N PHE A 17 -4.90 -3.17 10.30
CA PHE A 17 -5.41 -3.51 8.98
C PHE A 17 -6.86 -3.05 8.77
N GLU A 18 -7.75 -3.31 9.73
CA GLU A 18 -9.15 -2.89 9.61
C GLU A 18 -9.32 -1.37 9.55
N LYS A 19 -8.48 -0.61 10.30
CA LYS A 19 -8.45 0.86 10.20
C LYS A 19 -8.01 1.33 8.82
N ILE A 20 -6.93 0.75 8.29
CA ILE A 20 -6.41 1.09 6.96
C ILE A 20 -7.44 0.74 5.88
N LYS A 21 -8.00 -0.48 5.94
CA LYS A 21 -9.04 -0.94 5.02
C LYS A 21 -10.23 0.01 5.03
N THR A 22 -10.72 0.38 6.21
CA THR A 22 -11.82 1.34 6.34
C THR A 22 -11.49 2.69 5.70
N ALA A 23 -10.30 3.23 5.95
CA ALA A 23 -9.88 4.52 5.38
C ALA A 23 -9.79 4.46 3.84
N VAL A 24 -9.17 3.41 3.29
CA VAL A 24 -9.01 3.25 1.84
C VAL A 24 -10.35 2.99 1.15
N THR A 25 -11.21 2.12 1.71
CA THR A 25 -12.53 1.81 1.13
C THR A 25 -13.48 3.01 1.15
N LYS A 26 -13.35 3.92 2.13
CA LYS A 26 -14.17 5.14 2.21
C LYS A 26 -13.61 6.31 1.42
N MET A 27 -12.43 6.17 0.82
CA MET A 27 -11.80 7.22 0.05
C MET A 27 -12.65 7.51 -1.19
N PRO A 28 -13.17 8.74 -1.38
CA PRO A 28 -13.83 9.12 -2.62
C PRO A 28 -12.84 9.15 -3.79
N ASP A 29 -13.39 9.18 -5.00
CA ASP A 29 -12.62 9.50 -6.19
C ASP A 29 -11.89 10.84 -6.02
N ILE A 30 -10.63 10.88 -6.43
CA ILE A 30 -9.74 12.02 -6.15
C ILE A 30 -9.06 12.50 -7.43
N ASP A 31 -9.13 13.81 -7.66
CA ASP A 31 -8.33 14.48 -8.69
C ASP A 31 -6.94 14.87 -8.14
N LEU A 32 -5.90 14.24 -8.69
CA LEU A 32 -4.50 14.49 -8.34
C LEU A 32 -3.86 15.62 -9.18
N GLY A 33 -4.60 16.14 -10.15
CA GLY A 33 -4.19 17.16 -11.11
C GLY A 33 -3.21 16.62 -12.14
N LYS A 34 -2.47 17.54 -12.76
CA LYS A 34 -1.50 17.24 -13.80
C LYS A 34 -0.07 17.20 -13.29
N ASP A 35 0.78 16.39 -13.91
CA ASP A 35 2.21 16.33 -13.62
C ASP A 35 2.98 17.51 -14.25
N GLU A 36 4.31 17.44 -14.20
CA GLU A 36 5.20 18.46 -14.77
C GLU A 36 5.12 18.55 -16.31
N GLU A 37 4.63 17.51 -16.97
CA GLU A 37 4.53 17.41 -18.43
C GLU A 37 3.10 17.77 -18.92
N GLY A 38 2.16 17.97 -17.98
CA GLY A 38 0.77 18.34 -18.28
C GLY A 38 -0.18 17.16 -18.37
N GLU A 39 0.30 15.96 -18.02
CA GLU A 39 -0.45 14.71 -18.06
C GLU A 39 -1.24 14.48 -16.76
N GLU A 40 -2.41 13.89 -16.86
CA GLU A 40 -3.23 13.60 -15.68
C GLU A 40 -2.59 12.54 -14.80
N ILE A 41 -2.53 12.81 -13.50
CA ILE A 41 -1.94 11.89 -12.53
C ILE A 41 -3.01 10.90 -12.05
N ILE A 42 -2.80 9.64 -12.38
CA ILE A 42 -3.63 8.53 -11.87
C ILE A 42 -3.13 8.11 -10.49
N LEU A 43 -4.05 7.75 -9.59
CA LEU A 43 -3.69 7.18 -8.29
C LEU A 43 -2.98 5.84 -8.48
N SER A 44 -1.69 5.80 -8.12
CA SER A 44 -0.89 4.58 -8.16
C SER A 44 -0.70 3.96 -6.78
N CYS A 45 -0.35 2.66 -6.75
CA CYS A 45 0.01 1.95 -5.51
C CYS A 45 1.12 2.66 -4.73
N HIS A 46 2.08 3.27 -5.42
CA HIS A 46 3.19 4.01 -4.83
C HIS A 46 2.74 5.27 -4.10
N ILE A 47 1.76 6.00 -4.66
CA ILE A 47 1.17 7.18 -4.03
C ILE A 47 0.37 6.75 -2.80
N LEU A 48 -0.50 5.75 -2.95
CA LEU A 48 -1.39 5.30 -1.89
C LEU A 48 -0.62 4.68 -0.72
N ALA A 49 0.33 3.77 -0.99
CA ALA A 49 1.15 3.14 0.06
C ALA A 49 1.93 4.19 0.87
N ARG A 50 2.52 5.20 0.22
CA ARG A 50 3.23 6.27 0.94
C ARG A 50 2.28 7.14 1.76
N ALA A 51 1.10 7.45 1.24
CA ALA A 51 0.10 8.22 1.95
C ALA A 51 -0.37 7.49 3.23
N VAL A 52 -0.73 6.20 3.09
CA VAL A 52 -1.15 5.36 4.22
C VAL A 52 0.00 5.16 5.20
N ALA A 53 1.22 4.89 4.72
CA ALA A 53 2.40 4.75 5.57
C ALA A 53 2.63 5.99 6.44
N ARG A 54 2.50 7.19 5.85
CA ARG A 54 2.65 8.46 6.59
C ARG A 54 1.50 8.69 7.57
N LEU A 55 0.27 8.36 7.20
CA LEU A 55 -0.91 8.57 8.05
C LEU A 55 -0.91 7.64 9.28
N PHE A 56 -0.50 6.38 9.11
CA PHE A 56 -0.50 5.36 10.17
C PHE A 56 0.89 5.12 10.78
N SER A 57 1.89 5.94 10.45
CA SER A 57 3.27 5.83 10.93
C SER A 57 3.89 4.44 10.70
N LEU A 58 3.69 3.88 9.51
CA LEU A 58 4.22 2.59 9.08
C LEU A 58 5.39 2.74 8.12
N LYS A 59 6.13 1.64 7.96
CA LYS A 59 7.11 1.52 6.87
C LYS A 59 6.36 1.13 5.60
N PHE A 60 6.72 1.75 4.47
CA PHE A 60 6.39 1.23 3.15
C PHE A 60 7.63 0.55 2.55
N VAL A 61 7.40 -0.33 1.59
CA VAL A 61 8.43 -1.01 0.82
C VAL A 61 8.07 -0.88 -0.64
N ASP A 62 9.05 -0.54 -1.48
CA ASP A 62 8.95 -0.66 -2.92
C ASP A 62 9.64 -1.94 -3.38
N GLY A 63 9.18 -2.45 -4.51
CA GLY A 63 9.74 -3.65 -5.12
C GLY A 63 8.83 -4.15 -6.23
N TYR A 64 8.67 -5.47 -6.28
CA TYR A 64 7.83 -6.16 -7.25
C TYR A 64 6.78 -7.02 -6.57
N PHE A 65 5.57 -7.02 -7.12
CA PHE A 65 4.55 -8.03 -6.87
C PHE A 65 4.49 -8.96 -8.08
N HIS A 66 4.82 -10.25 -7.95
CA HIS A 66 5.12 -11.11 -9.12
C HIS A 66 6.31 -10.55 -9.94
N PRO A 67 7.05 -11.36 -10.72
CA PRO A 67 8.01 -10.81 -11.66
C PRO A 67 7.42 -9.67 -12.50
N ASP A 68 8.21 -8.59 -12.62
CA ASP A 68 8.01 -7.46 -13.52
C ASP A 68 6.83 -6.51 -13.25
N HIS A 69 6.11 -6.65 -12.12
CA HIS A 69 5.10 -5.65 -11.75
C HIS A 69 5.56 -4.82 -10.55
N SER A 70 6.02 -3.61 -10.85
CA SER A 70 6.37 -2.58 -9.87
C SER A 70 5.25 -2.38 -8.86
N HIS A 71 5.58 -2.45 -7.57
CA HIS A 71 4.58 -2.36 -6.52
C HIS A 71 5.12 -1.74 -5.22
N SER A 72 4.20 -1.16 -4.44
CA SER A 72 4.46 -0.69 -3.08
C SER A 72 3.46 -1.27 -2.10
N TRP A 73 3.95 -1.71 -0.95
CA TRP A 73 3.13 -2.21 0.15
C TRP A 73 3.60 -1.66 1.50
N LEU A 74 2.81 -1.89 2.54
CA LEU A 74 3.11 -1.52 3.91
C LEU A 74 3.66 -2.71 4.69
N LEU A 75 4.50 -2.43 5.67
CA LEU A 75 4.88 -3.39 6.70
C LEU A 75 4.28 -3.00 8.04
N THR A 76 3.63 -3.98 8.68
CA THR A 76 3.21 -3.84 10.08
C THR A 76 4.43 -3.88 11.01
N PRO A 77 4.29 -3.47 12.29
CA PRO A 77 5.36 -3.59 13.28
C PRO A 77 5.88 -5.02 13.43
N ASN A 78 5.01 -6.02 13.24
CA ASN A 78 5.36 -7.44 13.31
C ASN A 78 5.83 -8.03 11.97
N GLY A 79 6.06 -7.17 10.96
CA GLY A 79 6.60 -7.57 9.66
C GLY A 79 5.61 -8.25 8.73
N ASN A 80 4.29 -8.21 9.02
CA ASN A 80 3.26 -8.64 8.07
C ASN A 80 3.10 -7.58 6.97
N ILE A 81 2.57 -7.99 5.83
CA ILE A 81 2.37 -7.09 4.68
C ILE A 81 0.91 -6.64 4.66
N ILE A 82 0.71 -5.34 4.44
CA ILE A 82 -0.60 -4.81 4.04
C ILE A 82 -0.45 -4.22 2.64
N ASP A 83 -1.14 -4.83 1.68
CA ASP A 83 -1.22 -4.35 0.32
C ASP A 83 -2.46 -3.47 0.17
N VAL A 84 -2.26 -2.16 0.05
CA VAL A 84 -3.36 -1.19 0.00
C VAL A 84 -3.91 -0.97 -1.40
N TYR A 85 -3.25 -1.52 -2.42
CA TYR A 85 -3.63 -1.39 -3.82
C TYR A 85 -3.34 -2.71 -4.54
N PRO A 86 -4.01 -3.81 -4.17
CA PRO A 86 -3.65 -5.11 -4.72
C PRO A 86 -3.91 -5.18 -6.22
N VAL A 87 -2.90 -5.58 -6.98
CA VAL A 87 -3.00 -5.76 -8.43
C VAL A 87 -3.83 -7.01 -8.73
N SER A 88 -4.73 -6.93 -9.72
CA SER A 88 -5.57 -8.05 -10.18
C SER A 88 -6.51 -8.65 -9.13
N VAL A 89 -6.84 -7.89 -8.08
CA VAL A 89 -7.80 -8.31 -7.04
C VAL A 89 -8.93 -7.30 -6.92
N LEU A 90 -10.17 -7.81 -6.97
CA LEU A 90 -11.38 -7.05 -6.61
C LEU A 90 -11.60 -7.20 -5.10
N GLY A 91 -11.60 -6.11 -4.34
CA GLY A 91 -11.99 -6.17 -2.91
C GLY A 91 -11.25 -5.27 -1.92
N GLY A 92 -10.38 -4.36 -2.37
CA GLY A 92 -9.68 -3.42 -1.48
C GLY A 92 -8.47 -4.03 -0.78
N PRO A 93 -7.92 -3.37 0.25
CA PRO A 93 -6.64 -3.77 0.85
C PRO A 93 -6.58 -5.24 1.30
N LEU A 94 -5.42 -5.88 1.11
CA LEU A 94 -5.15 -7.25 1.53
C LEU A 94 -4.19 -7.29 2.72
N PHE A 95 -4.44 -8.23 3.62
CA PHE A 95 -3.51 -8.60 4.68
C PHE A 95 -2.78 -9.89 4.30
N ILE A 96 -1.45 -9.85 4.30
CA ILE A 96 -0.61 -10.99 3.97
C ILE A 96 0.26 -11.30 5.18
N HIS A 97 0.00 -12.47 5.78
CA HIS A 97 0.86 -12.98 6.83
C HIS A 97 2.25 -13.29 6.27
N SER A 98 3.31 -12.84 6.94
CA SER A 98 4.67 -12.88 6.40
C SER A 98 5.48 -14.12 6.77
N SER A 99 4.89 -15.10 7.46
CA SER A 99 5.60 -16.35 7.76
C SER A 99 5.99 -17.10 6.49
N HIS A 100 7.06 -17.90 6.57
CA HIS A 100 7.53 -18.74 5.47
C HIS A 100 6.47 -19.71 4.93
N SER A 101 5.44 -20.00 5.73
CA SER A 101 4.30 -20.85 5.38
C SER A 101 3.18 -20.11 4.64
N SER A 102 3.39 -18.84 4.25
CA SER A 102 2.46 -18.04 3.48
C SER A 102 2.94 -17.93 2.02
N PRO A 103 2.44 -18.76 1.08
CA PRO A 103 2.90 -18.72 -0.31
C PRO A 103 2.72 -17.35 -0.97
N MET A 104 1.68 -16.61 -0.58
CA MET A 104 1.44 -15.25 -1.06
C MET A 104 2.59 -14.29 -0.74
N ARG A 105 3.30 -14.47 0.39
CA ARG A 105 4.47 -13.65 0.73
C ARG A 105 5.56 -13.73 -0.34
N TRP A 106 5.68 -14.85 -1.05
CA TRP A 106 6.73 -15.04 -2.07
C TRP A 106 6.50 -14.22 -3.34
N LEU A 107 5.28 -13.71 -3.54
CA LEU A 107 4.98 -12.79 -4.63
C LEU A 107 5.60 -11.41 -4.40
N TYR A 108 5.88 -11.03 -3.14
CA TYR A 108 6.39 -9.70 -2.79
C TYR A 108 7.92 -9.71 -2.67
N LYS A 109 8.63 -9.14 -3.65
CA LYS A 109 10.09 -9.05 -3.66
C LYS A 109 10.52 -7.62 -3.48
N LYS A 110 11.18 -7.32 -2.35
CA LYS A 110 11.74 -5.99 -2.08
C LYS A 110 12.88 -5.71 -3.05
N GLU A 111 12.88 -4.54 -3.66
CA GLU A 111 13.97 -4.11 -4.53
C GLU A 111 14.03 -2.58 -4.58
N ASN A 112 15.24 -2.00 -4.72
CA ASN A 112 15.42 -0.56 -4.76
C ASN A 112 15.39 -0.09 -6.21
N ILE A 113 14.19 0.01 -6.80
CA ILE A 113 14.03 0.16 -8.26
C ILE A 113 13.81 1.62 -8.69
N PHE A 114 13.56 2.55 -7.76
CA PHE A 114 12.94 3.84 -8.09
C PHE A 114 13.69 5.09 -7.62
N ASP A 115 15.02 5.03 -7.56
CA ASP A 115 15.83 6.19 -7.21
C ASP A 115 15.50 7.38 -8.14
N GLY A 116 15.02 8.48 -7.54
CA GLY A 116 14.69 9.73 -8.24
C GLY A 116 13.25 9.86 -8.75
N LEU A 117 12.56 8.77 -9.14
CA LEU A 117 11.21 8.85 -9.72
C LEU A 117 10.16 9.45 -8.78
N PHE A 118 10.27 9.17 -7.48
CA PHE A 118 9.34 9.67 -6.46
C PHE A 118 9.75 11.04 -5.86
N SER A 119 10.78 11.67 -6.43
CA SER A 119 11.25 12.99 -6.02
C SER A 119 10.49 14.14 -6.70
N LYS A 120 9.78 13.85 -7.81
CA LYS A 120 9.00 14.84 -8.57
C LYS A 120 8.02 15.62 -7.67
N PRO A 121 7.92 16.96 -7.78
CA PRO A 121 6.98 17.78 -7.01
C PRO A 121 5.52 17.34 -7.14
N SER A 122 5.09 16.94 -8.33
CA SER A 122 3.76 16.41 -8.63
C SER A 122 3.45 15.18 -7.79
N PHE A 123 4.34 14.19 -7.77
CA PHE A 123 4.21 12.99 -6.96
C PHE A 123 4.06 13.31 -5.47
N ARG A 124 4.93 14.18 -4.93
CA ARG A 124 4.87 14.62 -3.53
C ARG A 124 3.59 15.40 -3.21
N ARG A 125 3.04 16.15 -4.17
CA ARG A 125 1.75 16.83 -4.06
C ARG A 125 0.61 15.82 -4.03
N SER A 126 0.64 14.81 -4.90
CA SER A 126 -0.37 13.75 -4.95
C SER A 126 -0.43 12.96 -3.65
N VAL A 127 0.72 12.55 -3.10
CA VAL A 127 0.77 11.90 -1.77
C VAL A 127 0.12 12.78 -0.69
N ARG A 128 0.42 14.08 -0.68
CA ARG A 128 -0.19 15.02 0.28
C ARG A 128 -1.71 15.16 0.11
N ARG A 129 -2.22 15.17 -1.13
CA ARG A 129 -3.66 15.21 -1.40
C ARG A 129 -4.34 13.95 -0.90
N VAL A 130 -3.79 12.77 -1.19
CA VAL A 130 -4.33 11.49 -0.74
C VAL A 130 -4.36 11.43 0.80
N ILE A 131 -3.31 11.88 1.49
CA ILE A 131 -3.31 11.95 2.96
C ILE A 131 -4.47 12.80 3.50
N LYS A 132 -4.81 13.92 2.86
CA LYS A 132 -5.91 14.77 3.32
C LYS A 132 -7.27 14.09 3.18
N VAL A 133 -7.43 13.25 2.16
CA VAL A 133 -8.69 12.55 1.87
C VAL A 133 -8.84 11.29 2.74
N LEU A 134 -7.74 10.65 3.12
CA LEU A 134 -7.75 9.46 3.99
C LEU A 134 -7.98 9.78 5.49
N ARG A 135 -7.94 11.05 5.89
CA ARG A 135 -8.18 11.49 7.27
C ARG A 135 -9.66 11.57 7.57
#